data_AF-W1Y232-F1
#
_entry.id   AF-W1Y232-F1
#
_cell.length_a   1.000
_cell.length_b   1.000
_cell.length_c   1.000
_cell.angle_alpha   90.00
_cell.angle_beta   90.00
_cell.angle_gamma   90.00
#
_symmetry.space_group_name_H-M   'P 1'
#
loop_
_entity.id
_entity.type
_entity.pdbx_description
1 polymer ?
#
loop_
_entity_poly.entity_id
_entity_poly.type
_entity_poly.pdbx_seq_one_letter_code
_entity_poly.pdbx_strand_id
1 'polypeptide(L)' 'GLDTGDIIDIVETDILPGETTGQLFERMAVLGGETIVPVLTRWVNGEIVATPQDDTMATHTAKITKEMGQIDWS' A
#
# COMPACT_ATOMS: atom_id res chain seq x y z
N GLY A 1 -9.58 -1.28 13.96
CA GLY A 1 -10.11 -0.29 13.01
C GLY A 1 -10.03 -0.86 11.61
N LEU A 2 -10.21 -0.01 10.60
CA LEU A 2 -9.90 -0.35 9.20
C LEU A 2 -8.40 -0.08 9.00
N ASP A 3 -7.63 -1.09 8.58
CA ASP A 3 -6.20 -0.98 8.29
C ASP A 3 -5.33 -0.44 9.45
N THR A 4 -5.70 -0.74 10.71
CA THR A 4 -5.01 -0.25 11.94
C THR A 4 -4.11 -1.30 12.61
N GLY A 5 -3.74 -2.37 11.90
CA GLY A 5 -2.91 -3.44 12.47
C GLY A 5 -1.43 -3.06 12.54
N ASP A 6 -0.66 -3.69 13.43
CA ASP A 6 0.80 -3.52 13.44
C ASP A 6 1.40 -3.92 12.08
N ILE A 7 2.40 -3.16 11.64
CA ILE A 7 3.10 -3.37 10.38
C ILE A 7 4.16 -4.47 10.55
N ILE A 8 4.16 -5.44 9.65
CA ILE A 8 5.11 -6.57 9.65
C ILE A 8 6.30 -6.33 8.72
N ASP A 9 6.04 -5.74 7.55
CA ASP A 9 7.04 -5.46 6.54
C ASP A 9 6.61 -4.23 5.72
N ILE A 10 7.58 -3.50 5.19
CA ILE A 10 7.36 -2.32 4.34
C ILE A 10 8.26 -2.46 3.12
N VAL A 11 7.66 -2.25 1.95
CA VAL A 11 8.39 -2.12 0.70
C VAL A 11 8.01 -0.80 0.05
N GLU A 12 9.01 -0.06 -0.38
CA GLU A 12 8.83 1.25 -1.00
C GLU A 12 9.08 1.17 -2.49
N THR A 13 8.40 2.03 -3.23
CA THR A 13 8.63 2.16 -4.67
C THR A 13 8.26 3.54 -5.15
N ASP A 14 9.03 4.06 -6.10
CA ASP A 14 8.77 5.36 -6.70
C ASP A 14 7.50 5.32 -7.55
N ILE A 15 6.81 6.46 -7.65
CA ILE A 15 5.80 6.70 -8.69
C ILE A 15 6.52 7.30 -9.89
N LEU A 16 6.40 6.65 -11.05
CA LEU A 16 7.17 7.04 -12.24
C LEU A 16 6.53 8.22 -12.98
N PRO A 17 7.32 9.07 -13.68
CA PRO A 17 6.77 10.15 -14.49
C PRO A 17 5.78 9.64 -15.54
N GLY A 18 4.56 10.17 -15.55
CA GLY A 18 3.51 9.77 -16.49
C GLY A 18 2.88 8.41 -16.21
N GLU A 19 3.18 7.78 -15.07
CA GLU A 19 2.59 6.50 -14.68
C GLU A 19 1.09 6.65 -14.42
N THR A 20 0.32 5.73 -14.98
CA THR A 20 -1.12 5.63 -14.71
C THR A 20 -1.38 4.73 -13.51
N THR A 21 -2.57 4.85 -12.91
CA THR A 21 -2.99 3.98 -11.81
C THR A 21 -3.00 2.50 -12.20
N GLY A 22 -3.29 2.16 -13.46
CA GLY A 22 -3.24 0.79 -13.95
C GLY A 22 -1.83 0.19 -13.96
N GLN A 23 -0.85 0.97 -14.43
CA GLN A 23 0.56 0.55 -14.43
C GLN A 23 1.11 0.41 -13.00
N LEU A 24 0.81 1.40 -12.15
CA LEU A 24 1.17 1.33 -10.73
C LEU A 24 0.52 0.10 -10.06
N PHE A 25 -0.75 -0.18 -10.35
CA PHE A 25 -1.46 -1.34 -9.82
C PHE A 25 -0.79 -2.67 -10.20
N GLU A 26 -0.46 -2.87 -11.47
CA GLU A 26 0.21 -4.10 -11.94
C GLU A 26 1.55 -4.28 -11.24
N ARG A 27 2.34 -3.21 -11.12
CA ARG A 27 3.64 -3.22 -10.46
C ARG A 27 3.52 -3.51 -8.96
N MET A 28 2.55 -2.87 -8.28
CA MET A 28 2.25 -3.11 -6.86
C MET A 28 1.76 -4.54 -6.60
N ALA A 29 1.00 -5.15 -7.53
CA ALA A 29 0.52 -6.51 -7.41
C ALA A 29 1.68 -7.53 -7.41
N VAL A 30 2.67 -7.33 -8.29
CA VAL A 30 3.89 -8.14 -8.32
C VAL A 30 4.69 -7.94 -7.03
N LEU A 31 4.95 -6.68 -6.66
CA LEU A 31 5.75 -6.34 -5.48
C LEU A 31 5.14 -6.89 -4.18
N GLY A 32 3.82 -6.79 -4.03
CA GLY A 32 3.10 -7.36 -2.89
C GLY A 32 3.19 -8.89 -2.85
N GLY A 33 3.10 -9.55 -4.02
CA GLY A 33 3.29 -10.99 -4.15
C GLY A 33 4.70 -11.45 -3.77
N GLU A 34 5.72 -10.70 -4.17
CA GLU A 34 7.12 -10.97 -3.79
C GLU A 34 7.36 -10.71 -2.29
N THR A 35 6.74 -9.66 -1.74
CA THR A 35 6.92 -9.26 -0.33
C THR A 35 6.25 -10.23 0.64
N ILE A 36 5.08 -10.77 0.32
CA ILE A 36 4.35 -11.65 1.25
C ILE A 36 5.02 -13.02 1.44
N VAL A 37 5.75 -13.53 0.45
CA VAL A 37 6.39 -14.86 0.52
C VAL A 37 7.39 -14.98 1.70
N PRO A 38 8.42 -14.12 1.83
CA PRO A 38 9.34 -14.19 2.96
C PRO A 38 8.66 -13.88 4.30
N VAL A 39 7.63 -13.02 4.31
CA VAL A 39 6.83 -12.75 5.52
C VAL A 39 6.17 -14.03 6.03
N LEU A 40 5.54 -14.81 5.15
CA LEU A 40 4.90 -16.07 5.54
C LEU A 40 5.92 -17.09 6.06
N THR A 41 7.12 -17.15 5.48
CA THR A 41 8.20 -18.00 6.00
C THR A 41 8.60 -17.60 7.43
N ARG A 42 8.85 -16.31 7.67
CA ARG A 42 9.16 -15.82 9.03
C ARG A 42 8.02 -16.10 10.00
N TRP A 43 6.77 -15.99 9.55
CA TRP A 43 5.61 -16.27 10.38
C TRP A 43 5.54 -17.71 10.85
N VAL A 44 5.71 -18.68 9.95
CA VAL A 44 5.71 -20.11 10.29
C VAL A 44 6.86 -20.46 11.24
N ASN A 45 8.00 -19.77 11.12
CA ASN A 45 9.15 -19.97 12.01
C ASN A 45 9.02 -19.25 13.36
N GLY A 46 7.99 -18.43 13.57
CA GLY A 46 7.84 -17.64 14.80
C GLY A 46 8.78 -16.43 14.88
N GLU A 47 9.24 -15.93 13.73
CA GLU A 47 10.26 -14.87 13.60
C GLU A 47 9.64 -13.50 13.24
N ILE A 48 8.33 -13.33 13.38
CA ILE A 48 7.64 -12.09 13.03
C ILE A 48 7.91 -11.04 14.10
N VAL A 49 8.36 -9.87 13.65
CA VAL A 49 8.42 -8.66 14.44
C VAL A 49 7.37 -7.70 13.91
N ALA A 50 6.44 -7.30 14.77
CA ALA A 50 5.37 -6.38 14.44
C ALA A 50 5.69 -4.99 15.02
N THR A 51 5.49 -3.95 14.21
CA THR A 51 5.73 -2.56 14.60
C THR A 51 4.41 -1.80 14.64
N PRO A 52 3.98 -1.25 15.79
CA PRO A 52 2.78 -0.43 15.86
C PRO A 52 2.83 0.75 14.89
N GLN A 53 1.69 1.09 14.30
CA GLN A 53 1.57 2.27 13.44
C GLN A 53 1.69 3.57 14.25
N ASP A 54 2.25 4.61 13.64
CA ASP A 54 2.19 5.97 14.18
C ASP A 54 0.88 6.64 13.73
N ASP A 55 -0.09 6.72 14.63
CA ASP A 55 -1.40 7.32 14.38
C ASP A 55 -1.31 8.79 13.92
N THR A 56 -0.23 9.51 14.24
CA THR A 56 -0.04 10.90 13.81
C THR A 56 0.31 11.03 12.33
N MET A 57 0.79 9.94 11.72
CA MET A 57 1.12 9.87 10.29
C MET A 57 -0.01 9.25 9.45
N ALA A 58 -1.09 8.80 10.08
CA ALA A 58 -2.20 8.16 9.38
C ALA A 58 -2.96 9.15 8.49
N THR A 59 -3.21 8.75 7.24
CA THR A 59 -4.09 9.49 6.31
C THR A 59 -5.21 8.58 5.82
N HIS A 60 -6.40 9.12 5.63
CA HIS A 60 -7.56 8.36 5.15
C HIS A 60 -7.81 8.62 3.66
N THR A 61 -8.06 7.55 2.92
CA THR A 61 -8.43 7.61 1.50
C THR A 61 -9.92 7.27 1.29
N ALA A 62 -10.50 7.71 0.18
CA ALA A 62 -11.88 7.43 -0.19
C ALA A 62 -11.96 6.89 -1.62
N LYS A 63 -13.08 6.23 -1.96
CA LYS A 63 -13.30 5.78 -3.33
C LYS A 63 -13.40 6.99 -4.27
N ILE A 64 -12.69 6.91 -5.38
CA ILE A 64 -12.80 7.89 -6.47
C ILE A 64 -14.20 7.76 -7.10
N THR A 65 -14.90 8.88 -7.23
CA THR A 65 -16.18 8.94 -7.95
C THR A 65 -15.98 9.48 -9.37
N LYS A 66 -16.99 9.34 -10.25
CA LYS A 66 -16.89 9.87 -11.62
C LYS A 66 -16.81 11.39 -11.64
N GLU A 67 -17.48 12.04 -10.69
CA GLU A 67 -17.54 13.49 -10.54
C GLU A 67 -16.16 14.08 -10.22
N MET A 68 -15.33 13.36 -9.44
CA MET A 68 -13.94 13.77 -9.15
C MET A 68 -13.04 13.84 -10.39
N GLY A 69 -13.42 13.16 -11.48
CA GLY A 69 -12.69 13.21 -12.76
C GLY A 69 -13.12 14.35 -13.68
N GLN A 70 -14.10 15.16 -13.28
CA GLN A 70 -14.50 16.34 -14.07
C GLN A 70 -13.44 17.42 -13.93
N ILE A 71 -12.91 17.87 -15.07
CA ILE A 71 -11.92 18.94 -15.09
C ILE A 71 -12.64 20.29 -15.00
N ASP A 72 -12.28 21.08 -14.00
CA ASP A 72 -12.66 22.50 -13.90
C ASP A 72 -11.65 23.34 -14.66
N TRP A 73 -12.11 24.03 -15.71
CA TRP A 73 -11.29 24.86 -16.59
C TRP A 73 -11.50 26.38 -16.36
N SER A 74 -12.28 26.75 -15.33
CA SER A 74 -12.60 28.16 -15.04
C SER A 74 -11.43 28.98 -14.53
#